data_AF-A0A7C2VGN9-F1
#
_entry.id   AF-A0A7C2VGN9-F1
#
_cell.length_a   1.000
_cell.length_b   1.000
_cell.length_c   1.000
_cell.angle_alpha   90.00
_cell.angle_beta   90.00
_cell.angle_gamma   90.00
#
_symmetry.space_group_name_H-M   'P 1'
#
loop_
_entity.id
_entity.type
_entity.pdbx_description
1 polymer ?
#
loop_
_entity_poly.entity_id
_entity_poly.type
_entity_poly.pdbx_seq_one_letter_code
_entity_poly.pdbx_strand_id
1 'polypeptide(L)'
;MSGEILIEKRRRRKRKLLIEGTKVTFRKRLEHSFELPADIAEWVKKHLDVIDWLVFDSPIAPSLRHPHSVRTLMFLLYARANDIPIAQMAKKIDIAHEQLYRLERLLTKAGIKDSVYSLLKKGA
;
A
#
# COMPACT_ATOMS: atom_id res chain seq x y z
N MET A 1 11.69 -7.55 18.50
CA MET A 1 12.22 -8.53 17.54
C MET A 1 12.03 -7.99 16.15
N SER A 2 13.11 -7.51 15.54
CA SER A 2 13.11 -6.92 14.20
C SER A 2 13.01 -8.06 13.18
N GLY A 3 11.79 -8.46 12.83
CA GLY A 3 11.57 -9.45 11.79
C GLY A 3 11.97 -8.85 10.45
N GLU A 4 13.09 -9.28 9.88
CA GLU A 4 13.41 -9.00 8.49
C GLU A 4 12.29 -9.57 7.62
N ILE A 5 11.56 -8.69 6.92
CA ILE A 5 10.67 -9.14 5.86
C ILE A 5 11.57 -9.54 4.71
N LEU A 6 11.75 -10.84 4.51
CA LEU A 6 12.18 -11.38 3.23
C LEU A 6 11.06 -11.10 2.23
N ILE A 7 11.24 -10.10 1.37
CA ILE A 7 10.36 -9.85 0.23
C ILE A 7 10.57 -10.98 -0.78
N GLU A 8 10.00 -12.15 -0.50
CA GLU A 8 9.93 -13.23 -1.46
C GLU A 8 8.90 -12.87 -2.54
N LYS A 9 9.37 -12.22 -3.60
CA LYS A 9 8.54 -11.97 -4.80
C LYS A 9 8.26 -13.32 -5.46
N ARG A 10 7.05 -13.85 -5.31
CA ARG A 10 6.63 -15.01 -6.10
C ARG A 10 6.59 -14.60 -7.56
N ARG A 11 7.12 -15.43 -8.45
CA ARG A 11 7.15 -15.14 -9.91
C ARG A 11 5.70 -15.15 -10.45
N ARG A 12 5.07 -13.98 -10.51
CA ARG A 12 3.66 -13.82 -10.93
C ARG A 12 3.58 -13.37 -12.40
N ARG A 13 3.09 -14.23 -13.30
CA ARG A 13 2.92 -13.92 -14.74
C ARG A 13 1.84 -12.85 -15.03
N LYS A 14 0.80 -12.74 -14.20
CA LYS A 14 -0.39 -11.87 -14.47
C LYS A 14 -0.82 -10.94 -13.32
N ARG A 15 -0.28 -11.12 -12.12
CA ARG A 15 -0.70 -10.37 -10.91
C ARG A 15 0.37 -9.37 -10.53
N LYS A 16 0.32 -8.22 -11.18
CA LYS A 16 1.21 -7.08 -10.95
C LYS A 16 0.39 -5.81 -10.82
N LEU A 17 0.91 -4.90 -10.03
CA LEU A 17 0.44 -3.53 -9.92
C LEU A 17 1.11 -2.71 -11.03
N LEU A 18 0.31 -2.02 -11.83
CA LEU A 18 0.74 -1.16 -12.94
C LEU A 18 0.35 0.28 -12.63
N ILE A 19 1.24 1.22 -12.94
CA ILE A 19 0.99 2.65 -12.71
C ILE A 19 1.38 3.44 -13.95
N GLU A 20 0.38 4.03 -14.60
CA GLU A 20 0.51 4.85 -15.80
C GLU A 20 0.00 6.26 -15.48
N GLY A 21 0.88 7.26 -15.47
CA GLY A 21 0.52 8.58 -14.95
C GLY A 21 0.03 8.50 -13.49
N THR A 22 -1.22 8.89 -13.27
CA THR A 22 -1.97 8.82 -12.00
C THR A 22 -2.85 7.58 -11.85
N LYS A 23 -3.01 6.79 -12.92
CA LYS A 23 -3.87 5.63 -12.96
C LYS A 23 -3.13 4.40 -12.44
N VAL A 24 -3.72 3.76 -11.44
CA VAL A 24 -3.28 2.47 -10.92
C VAL A 24 -4.18 1.38 -11.49
N THR A 25 -3.59 0.33 -12.04
CA THR A 25 -4.30 -0.86 -12.51
C THR A 25 -3.71 -2.10 -11.86
N PHE A 26 -4.56 -2.99 -11.36
CA PHE A 26 -4.12 -4.27 -10.82
C PHE A 26 -5.17 -5.35 -11.05
N ARG A 27 -4.73 -6.60 -11.21
CA ARG A 27 -5.62 -7.74 -11.42
C ARG A 27 -5.42 -8.80 -10.34
N LYS A 28 -6.48 -9.04 -9.55
CA LYS A 28 -6.56 -10.19 -8.62
C LYS A 28 -7.45 -11.28 -9.20
N ARG A 29 -8.77 -11.17 -8.97
CA ARG A 29 -9.80 -11.97 -9.65
C ARG A 29 -10.29 -11.23 -10.89
N LEU A 30 -10.68 -9.98 -10.69
CA LEU A 30 -11.02 -9.03 -11.72
C LEU A 30 -9.90 -8.00 -11.88
N GLU A 31 -9.91 -7.32 -13.01
CA GLU A 31 -9.14 -6.11 -13.20
C GLU A 31 -9.83 -4.95 -12.48
N HIS A 32 -9.04 -4.17 -11.77
CA HIS A 32 -9.50 -2.97 -11.10
C HIS A 32 -8.57 -1.82 -11.48
N SER A 33 -9.16 -0.64 -11.63
CA SER A 33 -8.40 0.60 -11.80
C SER A 33 -8.96 1.70 -10.92
N PHE A 34 -8.09 2.61 -10.51
CA PHE A 34 -8.45 3.83 -9.79
C PHE A 34 -7.38 4.89 -10.00
N GLU A 35 -7.71 6.13 -9.69
CA GLU A 35 -6.78 7.26 -9.78
C GLU A 35 -6.24 7.67 -8.41
N LEU A 36 -5.00 8.16 -8.44
CA LEU A 36 -4.31 8.77 -7.30
C LEU A 36 -3.96 10.22 -7.64
N PRO A 37 -3.88 11.11 -6.63
CA PRO A 37 -3.20 12.40 -6.77
C PRO A 37 -1.77 12.22 -7.31
N ALA A 38 -1.29 13.18 -8.11
CA ALA A 38 -0.02 13.07 -8.83
C ALA A 38 1.20 12.85 -7.91
N ASP A 39 1.26 13.57 -6.78
CA ASP A 39 2.31 13.43 -5.76
C ASP A 39 2.36 12.00 -5.21
N ILE A 40 1.19 11.43 -4.94
CA ILE A 40 1.06 10.08 -4.39
C ILE A 40 1.37 9.04 -5.46
N ALA A 41 0.89 9.22 -6.69
CA ALA A 41 1.19 8.31 -7.80
C ALA A 41 2.70 8.21 -8.07
N GLU A 42 3.42 9.34 -8.04
CA GLU A 42 4.87 9.35 -8.20
C GLU A 42 5.56 8.62 -7.05
N TRP A 43 5.14 8.86 -5.81
CA TRP A 43 5.69 8.15 -4.65
C TRP A 43 5.43 6.64 -4.70
N VAL A 44 4.23 6.23 -5.12
CA VAL A 44 3.86 4.80 -5.28
C VAL A 44 4.73 4.15 -6.37
N LYS A 45 5.07 4.85 -7.46
CA LYS A 45 6.01 4.32 -8.48
C LYS A 45 7.39 4.03 -7.89
N LYS A 46 7.92 4.93 -7.04
CA LYS A 46 9.22 4.74 -6.37
C LYS A 46 9.22 3.54 -5.42
N HIS A 47 8.07 3.25 -4.80
CA HIS A 47 7.91 2.18 -3.81
C HIS A 47 7.14 0.96 -4.36
N LEU A 48 7.04 0.82 -5.68
CA LEU A 48 6.17 -0.15 -6.34
C LEU A 48 6.41 -1.58 -5.85
N ASP A 49 7.67 -1.95 -5.60
CA ASP A 49 8.04 -3.29 -5.17
C ASP A 49 7.45 -3.68 -3.81
N VAL A 50 7.49 -2.77 -2.83
CA VAL A 50 6.93 -2.99 -1.49
C VAL A 50 5.41 -3.07 -1.57
N ILE A 51 4.81 -2.18 -2.36
CA ILE A 51 3.36 -2.09 -2.51
C ILE A 51 2.82 -3.32 -3.26
N ASP A 52 3.49 -3.76 -4.32
CA ASP A 52 3.12 -4.98 -5.06
C ASP A 52 3.22 -6.22 -4.15
N TRP A 53 4.29 -6.34 -3.36
CA TRP A 53 4.41 -7.41 -2.38
C TRP A 53 3.27 -7.37 -1.35
N LEU A 54 2.96 -6.20 -0.79
CA LEU A 54 1.83 -6.04 0.14
C LEU A 54 0.51 -6.48 -0.48
N VAL A 55 0.24 -6.04 -1.71
CA VAL A 55 -1.01 -6.32 -2.41
C VAL A 55 -1.14 -7.81 -2.70
N PHE A 56 -0.07 -8.53 -3.02
CA PHE A 56 -0.22 -9.87 -3.59
C PHE A 56 0.45 -11.03 -2.84
N ASP A 57 1.57 -10.81 -2.16
CA ASP A 57 2.34 -11.88 -1.51
C ASP A 57 2.37 -11.79 0.02
N SER A 58 2.09 -10.62 0.59
CA SER A 58 2.12 -10.44 2.04
C SER A 58 1.02 -11.23 2.76
N PRO A 59 1.18 -11.48 4.07
CA PRO A 59 0.12 -12.08 4.91
C PRO A 59 -1.21 -11.31 4.88
N ILE A 60 -1.21 -10.01 4.51
CA ILE A 60 -2.41 -9.18 4.43
C ILE A 60 -3.05 -9.17 3.04
N ALA A 61 -2.41 -9.75 2.02
CA ALA A 61 -2.91 -9.78 0.64
C ALA A 61 -4.34 -10.31 0.49
N PRO A 62 -4.81 -11.33 1.26
CA PRO A 62 -6.20 -11.79 1.21
C PRO A 62 -7.25 -10.74 1.63
N SER A 63 -6.84 -9.77 2.47
CA SER A 63 -7.69 -8.67 2.93
C SER A 63 -7.72 -7.50 1.93
N LEU A 64 -6.77 -7.45 0.99
CA LEU A 64 -6.65 -6.39 -0.02
C LEU A 64 -7.34 -6.77 -1.35
N ARG A 65 -8.52 -7.40 -1.29
CA ARG A 65 -9.24 -7.84 -2.50
C ARG A 65 -9.98 -6.70 -3.21
N HIS A 66 -10.40 -5.68 -2.47
CA HIS A 66 -11.17 -4.56 -2.99
C HIS A 66 -10.24 -3.42 -3.47
N PRO A 67 -10.53 -2.74 -4.60
CA PRO A 67 -9.75 -1.59 -5.06
C PRO A 67 -9.64 -0.48 -4.03
N HIS A 68 -10.74 -0.16 -3.34
CA HIS A 68 -10.69 0.81 -2.25
C HIS A 68 -9.68 0.44 -1.16
N SER A 69 -9.58 -0.83 -0.74
CA SER A 69 -8.59 -1.23 0.26
C SER A 69 -7.15 -1.03 -0.22
N VAL A 70 -6.89 -1.28 -1.51
CA VAL A 70 -5.56 -1.06 -2.12
C VAL A 70 -5.26 0.43 -2.22
N ARG A 71 -6.23 1.24 -2.64
CA ARG A 71 -6.11 2.70 -2.70
C ARG A 71 -5.85 3.30 -1.30
N THR A 72 -6.65 2.91 -0.30
CA THR A 72 -6.49 3.35 1.09
C THR A 72 -5.17 2.88 1.68
N LEU A 73 -4.67 1.70 1.30
CA LEU A 73 -3.33 1.24 1.68
C LEU A 73 -2.27 2.20 1.14
N MET A 74 -2.30 2.57 -0.14
CA MET A 74 -1.34 3.50 -0.71
C MET A 74 -1.35 4.86 0.01
N PHE A 75 -2.53 5.37 0.38
CA PHE A 75 -2.64 6.58 1.18
C PHE A 75 -2.05 6.45 2.59
N LEU A 76 -2.31 5.33 3.27
CA LEU A 76 -1.71 5.05 4.58
C LEU A 76 -0.19 5.01 4.49
N LEU A 77 0.36 4.27 3.51
CA LEU A 77 1.80 4.10 3.35
C LEU A 77 2.47 5.43 3.00
N TYR A 78 1.88 6.22 2.10
CA TYR A 78 2.37 7.55 1.77
C TYR A 78 2.37 8.48 2.99
N ALA A 79 1.29 8.48 3.78
CA ALA A 79 1.22 9.28 5.00
C ALA A 79 2.33 8.90 5.98
N ARG A 80 2.56 7.60 6.19
CA ARG A 80 3.58 7.09 7.13
C ARG A 80 5.01 7.31 6.65
N ALA A 81 5.25 7.26 5.35
CA ALA A 81 6.56 7.55 4.77
C ALA A 81 6.95 9.03 4.90
N ASN A 82 5.98 9.94 4.86
CA ASN A 82 6.19 11.39 4.92
C ASN A 82 5.85 11.99 6.29
N ASP A 83 5.71 11.15 7.32
CA ASP A 83 5.35 11.55 8.69
C ASP A 83 4.08 12.44 8.78
N ILE A 84 3.14 12.24 7.86
CA ILE A 84 1.86 12.95 7.83
C ILE A 84 0.89 12.29 8.82
N PRO A 85 0.25 13.07 9.72
CA PRO A 85 -0.79 12.54 10.59
C PRO A 85 -1.94 11.91 9.78
N ILE A 86 -2.41 10.72 10.20
CA ILE A 86 -3.55 10.02 9.58
C ILE A 86 -4.75 10.97 9.42
N ALA A 87 -4.94 11.87 10.40
CA ALA A 87 -6.06 12.79 10.35
C ALA A 87 -6.00 13.84 9.25
N GLN A 88 -4.80 14.32 8.95
CA GLN A 88 -4.60 15.26 7.84
C GLN A 88 -4.74 14.53 6.51
N MET A 89 -4.20 13.31 6.39
CA MET A 89 -4.34 12.49 5.19
C MET A 89 -5.82 12.17 4.90
N ALA A 90 -6.55 11.70 5.90
CA ALA A 90 -7.97 11.37 5.80
C ALA A 90 -8.81 12.55 5.31
N LYS A 91 -8.53 13.75 5.83
CA LYS A 91 -9.17 15.00 5.37
C LYS A 91 -8.80 15.35 3.92
N LYS A 92 -7.54 15.17 3.52
CA LYS A 92 -7.05 15.45 2.15
C LYS A 92 -7.76 14.61 1.09
N ILE A 93 -8.09 13.36 1.42
CA ILE A 93 -8.64 12.38 0.48
C ILE A 93 -10.13 12.07 0.70
N ASP A 94 -10.78 12.80 1.61
CA ASP A 94 -12.19 12.67 1.97
C ASP A 94 -12.61 11.23 2.33
N ILE A 95 -11.90 10.62 3.29
CA ILE A 95 -12.27 9.32 3.86
C ILE A 95 -12.31 9.35 5.37
N ALA A 96 -13.06 8.43 5.96
CA ALA A 96 -13.03 8.23 7.41
C ALA A 96 -11.65 7.71 7.87
N HIS A 97 -11.06 8.36 8.87
CA HIS A 97 -9.78 8.00 9.50
C HIS A 97 -9.73 6.54 9.95
N GLU A 98 -10.87 6.02 10.39
CA GLU A 98 -11.05 4.64 10.81
C GLU A 98 -10.69 3.64 9.68
N GLN A 99 -10.86 4.00 8.41
CA GLN A 99 -10.43 3.15 7.29
C GLN A 99 -8.90 3.00 7.26
N LEU A 100 -8.15 4.07 7.55
CA LEU A 100 -6.69 4.04 7.63
C LEU A 100 -6.24 3.24 8.87
N TYR A 101 -6.86 3.48 10.03
CA TYR A 101 -6.55 2.75 11.27
C TYR A 101 -6.87 1.25 11.17
N ARG A 102 -7.89 0.84 10.42
CA ARG A 102 -8.18 -0.58 10.17
C ARG A 102 -7.05 -1.26 9.40
N LEU A 103 -6.49 -0.59 8.38
CA LEU A 103 -5.35 -1.12 7.63
C LEU A 103 -4.06 -1.13 8.45
N GLU A 104 -3.83 -0.12 9.28
CA GLU A 104 -2.68 -0.09 10.19
C GLU A 104 -2.76 -1.22 11.23
N ARG A 105 -3.95 -1.48 11.79
CA ARG A 105 -4.19 -2.64 12.66
C ARG A 105 -3.97 -3.96 11.93
N LEU A 106 -4.33 -4.04 10.65
CA LEU A 106 -4.09 -5.23 9.83
C LEU A 106 -2.59 -5.50 9.65
N LEU A 107 -1.78 -4.47 9.36
CA LEU A 107 -0.32 -4.58 9.31
C LEU A 107 0.28 -4.99 10.66
N THR A 108 -0.25 -4.43 11.75
CA THR A 108 0.18 -4.75 13.12
C THR A 108 -0.12 -6.20 13.47
N LYS A 109 -1.34 -6.68 13.20
CA LYS A 109 -1.76 -8.06 13.46
C LYS A 109 -0.94 -9.07 12.66
N ALA A 110 -0.51 -8.70 11.46
CA ALA A 110 0.35 -9.52 10.63
C ALA A 110 1.84 -9.47 11.03
N GLY A 111 2.22 -8.63 11.99
CA GLY A 111 3.61 -8.49 12.45
C GLY A 111 4.56 -7.81 11.45
N ILE A 112 4.02 -7.13 10.44
CA ILE A 112 4.82 -6.56 9.32
C ILE A 112 4.87 -5.02 9.33
N LYS A 113 4.13 -4.36 10.23
CA LYS A 113 4.00 -2.89 10.25
C LYS A 113 5.35 -2.18 10.28
N ASP A 114 6.18 -2.48 11.29
CA ASP A 114 7.41 -1.72 11.54
C ASP A 114 8.43 -1.95 10.41
N SER A 115 8.54 -3.18 9.93
CA SER A 115 9.41 -3.54 8.81
C SER A 115 8.97 -2.87 7.50
N VAL A 116 7.66 -2.81 7.21
CA VAL A 116 7.13 -2.06 6.05
C VAL A 116 7.46 -0.58 6.18
N TYR A 117 7.20 0.04 7.33
CA TYR A 117 7.48 1.46 7.52
C TYR A 117 8.97 1.78 7.44
N SER A 118 9.84 0.89 7.94
CA SER A 118 11.28 1.04 7.77
C SER A 118 11.71 0.97 6.30
N LEU A 119 11.16 0.03 5.52
CA LEU A 119 11.45 -0.08 4.08
C LEU A 119 11.03 1.18 3.31
N LEU A 120 9.89 1.77 3.66
CA LEU A 120 9.41 3.00 3.03
C LEU A 120 10.25 4.22 3.37
N LYS A 121 10.85 4.28 4.57
CA LYS A 121 11.75 5.38 4.95
C LYS A 121 13.16 5.24 4.36
N LYS A 122 13.61 4.02 4.06
CA LYS A 122 14.91 3.77 3.42
C LYS A 122 14.92 4.02 1.91
N GLY A 123 13.75 4.03 1.27
CA GLY A 123 13.58 4.29 -0.16
C GLY A 123 13.21 5.73 -0.52
N ALA A 124 13.08 6.61 0.48
CA ALA A 124 12.86 8.05 0.32
C ALA A 124 14.21 8.79 0.25
#